data_AF-A0ABC8C1B7-F1
#
_entry.id   AF-A0ABC8C1B7-F1
#
_cell.length_a   1.000
_cell.length_b   1.000
_cell.length_c   1.000
_cell.angle_alpha   90.00
_cell.angle_beta   90.00
_cell.angle_gamma   90.00
#
_symmetry.space_group_name_H-M   'P 1'
#
loop_
_entity.id
_entity.type
_entity.pdbx_description
1 polymer ?
#
loop_
_entity_poly.entity_id
_entity_poly.type
_entity_poly.pdbx_seq_one_letter_code
_entity_poly.pdbx_strand_id
1 'polypeptide(L)'
;MIHHYTTTSHTAPDTLDRAESWRPYGTCAAPQYVGHEDLWFPEPGDTEAVRAAVRVCESCPVLALCRQAVAVEEHGIGKASRYGIRAGLTPVQRWAADTSTRAAQGKGGRQLSPCGTNTAYDRHVRRGEPVDTACRKAHAEHSRAQRERERHRPRRAVPDGCGTTRAYYRHIQAGEPIDEACQAASDAYEQQLTVPPGPPECGTRGGYARHLRKDEPACTPCRQANTDASRRLRTTGTTTERSAA
;
A
#
# COMPACT_ATOMS: atom_id res chain seq x y z
N MET A 1 10.54 68.24 8.20
CA MET A 1 9.97 67.79 6.92
C MET A 1 9.72 66.29 7.03
N ILE A 2 8.48 65.90 7.34
CA ILE A 2 8.07 64.50 7.48
C ILE A 2 7.00 64.29 6.41
N HIS A 3 7.34 63.53 5.36
CA HIS A 3 6.40 63.18 4.30
C HIS A 3 5.57 61.97 4.75
N HIS A 4 4.33 62.23 5.14
CA HIS A 4 3.31 61.20 5.30
C HIS A 4 2.83 60.77 3.91
N TYR A 5 3.18 59.56 3.48
CA TYR A 5 2.56 58.90 2.33
C TYR A 5 1.39 58.06 2.83
N THR A 6 0.17 58.54 2.60
CA THR A 6 -1.05 57.74 2.76
C THR A 6 -1.19 56.84 1.54
N THR A 7 -0.81 55.58 1.68
CA THR A 7 -1.10 54.53 0.70
C THR A 7 -2.57 54.13 0.84
N THR A 8 -3.44 54.86 0.14
CA THR A 8 -4.84 54.49 -0.02
C THR A 8 -4.91 53.36 -1.05
N SER A 9 -4.95 52.12 -0.58
CA SER A 9 -5.26 50.97 -1.43
C SER A 9 -6.71 51.08 -1.88
N HIS A 10 -6.93 51.44 -3.15
CA HIS A 10 -8.23 51.39 -3.79
C HIS A 10 -8.63 49.93 -4.00
N THR A 11 -9.18 49.29 -2.98
CA THR A 11 -9.92 48.03 -3.17
C THR A 11 -11.18 48.38 -3.94
N ALA A 12 -11.19 48.08 -5.24
CA ALA A 12 -12.37 48.24 -6.07
C ALA A 12 -13.53 47.44 -5.43
N PRO A 13 -14.74 48.00 -5.30
CA PRO A 13 -15.86 47.29 -4.72
C PRO A 13 -16.15 46.05 -5.58
N ASP A 14 -16.36 44.92 -4.90
CA ASP A 14 -16.61 43.60 -5.49
C ASP A 14 -18.04 43.55 -6.06
N THR A 15 -18.29 44.36 -7.09
CA THR A 15 -19.59 44.50 -7.76
C THR A 15 -19.63 43.77 -9.10
N LEU A 16 -18.62 42.95 -9.40
CA LEU A 16 -18.65 42.03 -10.51
C LEU A 16 -19.00 40.66 -9.96
N ASP A 17 -20.02 40.04 -10.53
CA ASP A 17 -20.53 38.70 -10.25
C ASP A 17 -19.48 37.61 -10.59
N ARG A 18 -18.30 37.64 -9.93
CA ARG A 18 -17.02 37.17 -10.51
C ARG A 18 -16.54 35.78 -10.10
N ALA A 19 -17.37 34.89 -9.54
CA ALA A 19 -16.88 33.56 -9.18
C ALA A 19 -17.72 32.35 -9.62
N GLU A 20 -19.01 32.50 -9.96
CA GLU A 20 -19.88 31.31 -10.11
C GLU A 20 -20.82 31.31 -11.32
N SER A 21 -20.63 32.22 -12.28
CA SER A 21 -21.48 32.32 -13.47
C SER A 21 -21.55 31.04 -14.31
N TRP A 22 -20.56 30.13 -14.18
CA TRP A 22 -20.54 28.88 -14.91
C TRP A 22 -21.42 27.78 -14.29
N ARG A 23 -21.77 27.86 -13.00
CA ARG A 23 -22.49 26.78 -12.28
C ARG A 23 -23.87 26.45 -12.88
N PRO A 24 -24.70 27.44 -13.30
CA PRO A 24 -25.99 27.16 -13.94
C PRO A 24 -25.87 26.42 -15.28
N TYR A 25 -24.72 26.50 -15.94
CA TYR A 25 -24.46 25.80 -17.21
C TYR A 25 -23.88 24.39 -17.02
N GLY A 26 -23.75 23.93 -15.77
CA GLY A 26 -23.37 22.56 -15.46
C GLY A 26 -24.45 21.59 -15.93
N THR A 27 -24.07 20.51 -16.61
CA THR A 27 -25.00 19.44 -17.01
C THR A 27 -25.71 18.85 -15.79
N CYS A 28 -25.02 18.78 -14.65
CA CYS A 28 -25.61 18.33 -13.38
C CYS A 28 -26.72 19.24 -12.84
N ALA A 29 -26.81 20.50 -13.29
CA ALA A 29 -27.88 21.44 -12.92
C ALA A 29 -29.07 21.40 -13.90
N ALA A 30 -28.96 20.63 -14.99
CA ALA A 30 -30.05 20.51 -15.96
C ALA A 30 -31.26 19.78 -15.34
N PRO A 31 -32.51 20.12 -15.73
CA PRO A 31 -33.72 19.62 -15.07
C PRO A 31 -33.80 18.09 -14.95
N GLN A 32 -33.25 17.36 -15.92
CA GLN A 32 -33.24 15.89 -15.91
C GLN A 32 -32.32 15.25 -14.85
N TYR A 33 -31.45 16.02 -14.20
CA TYR A 33 -30.58 15.55 -13.12
C TYR A 33 -30.93 16.15 -11.76
N VAL A 34 -31.88 17.08 -11.70
CA VAL A 34 -32.40 17.64 -10.45
C VAL A 34 -33.16 16.54 -9.70
N GLY A 35 -32.79 16.28 -8.44
CA GLY A 35 -33.38 15.20 -7.62
C GLY A 35 -32.68 13.84 -7.76
N HIS A 36 -31.65 13.71 -8.61
CA HIS A 36 -30.85 12.49 -8.75
C HIS A 36 -29.57 12.54 -7.90
N GLU A 37 -29.71 12.74 -6.59
CA GLU A 37 -28.57 12.82 -5.66
C GLU A 37 -27.74 11.54 -5.66
N ASP A 38 -28.39 10.37 -5.75
CA ASP A 38 -27.73 9.06 -5.78
C ASP A 38 -26.75 8.90 -6.95
N LEU A 39 -26.98 9.60 -8.08
CA LEU A 39 -26.06 9.60 -9.20
C LEU A 39 -24.73 10.26 -8.81
N TRP A 40 -24.80 11.38 -8.10
CA TRP A 40 -23.62 12.15 -7.70
C TRP A 40 -22.98 11.61 -6.42
N PHE A 41 -23.72 10.85 -5.62
CA PHE A 41 -23.27 10.24 -4.37
C PHE A 41 -23.51 8.72 -4.35
N PRO A 42 -22.86 7.95 -5.24
CA PRO A 42 -23.09 6.51 -5.33
C PRO A 42 -22.59 5.76 -4.09
N GLU A 43 -23.28 4.67 -3.75
CA GLU A 43 -22.92 3.78 -2.64
C GLU A 43 -21.53 3.14 -2.83
N PRO A 44 -20.78 2.89 -1.74
CA PRO A 44 -19.47 2.24 -1.83
C PRO A 44 -19.56 0.86 -2.51
N GLY A 45 -18.91 0.73 -3.67
CA GLY A 45 -18.88 -0.52 -4.45
C GLY A 45 -19.71 -0.48 -5.73
N ASP A 46 -20.58 0.52 -5.89
CA ASP A 46 -21.33 0.72 -7.13
C ASP A 46 -20.46 1.37 -8.23
N THR A 47 -19.66 0.53 -8.88
CA THR A 47 -18.77 0.99 -9.95
C THR A 47 -19.53 1.44 -11.20
N GLU A 48 -20.79 1.02 -11.39
CA GLU A 48 -21.58 1.40 -12.55
C GLU A 48 -22.13 2.82 -12.39
N ALA A 49 -22.72 3.13 -11.24
CA ALA A 49 -23.18 4.49 -10.92
C ALA A 49 -22.02 5.49 -10.94
N VAL A 50 -20.85 5.13 -10.40
CA VAL A 50 -19.63 5.96 -10.49
C VAL A 50 -19.27 6.24 -11.95
N ARG A 51 -19.23 5.22 -12.82
CA ARG A 51 -18.93 5.42 -14.25
C ARG A 51 -19.98 6.26 -14.94
N ALA A 52 -21.27 6.07 -14.63
CA ALA A 52 -22.36 6.85 -15.20
C ALA A 52 -22.22 8.34 -14.85
N ALA A 53 -21.99 8.67 -13.58
CA ALA A 53 -21.81 10.05 -13.12
C ALA A 53 -20.56 10.72 -13.73
N VAL A 54 -19.45 9.98 -13.84
CA VAL A 54 -18.23 10.46 -14.51
C VAL A 54 -18.50 10.76 -15.99
N ARG A 55 -19.23 9.90 -16.70
CA ARG A 55 -19.61 10.14 -18.11
C ARG A 55 -20.45 11.41 -18.29
N VAL A 56 -21.40 11.67 -17.38
CA VAL A 56 -22.19 12.93 -17.40
C VAL A 56 -21.30 14.15 -17.15
N CYS A 57 -20.31 14.05 -16.26
CA CYS A 57 -19.33 15.12 -16.08
C CYS A 57 -18.45 15.34 -17.31
N GLU A 58 -18.01 14.26 -17.97
CA GLU A 58 -17.11 14.33 -19.14
C GLU A 58 -17.75 15.02 -20.35
N SER A 59 -19.08 14.95 -20.49
CA SER A 59 -19.83 15.67 -21.52
C SER A 59 -20.21 17.11 -21.12
N CYS A 60 -19.84 17.55 -19.90
CA CYS A 60 -20.26 18.85 -19.38
C CYS A 60 -19.48 20.02 -20.00
N PRO A 61 -20.15 21.05 -20.56
CA PRO A 61 -19.47 22.16 -21.25
C PRO A 61 -18.60 23.01 -20.31
N VAL A 62 -18.89 23.00 -19.01
CA VAL A 62 -18.15 23.76 -17.98
C VAL A 62 -17.18 22.88 -17.17
N LEU A 63 -16.87 21.66 -17.63
CA LEU A 63 -16.02 20.72 -16.90
C LEU A 63 -14.65 21.30 -16.53
N ALA A 64 -14.01 22.04 -17.45
CA ALA A 64 -12.71 22.64 -17.21
C ALA A 64 -12.76 23.69 -16.08
N LEU A 65 -13.78 24.55 -16.07
CA LEU A 65 -14.00 25.55 -15.02
C LEU A 65 -14.35 24.87 -13.69
N CYS A 66 -15.18 23.84 -13.72
CA CYS A 66 -15.53 23.04 -12.56
C CYS A 66 -14.30 22.37 -11.93
N ARG A 67 -13.38 21.82 -12.74
CA ARG A 67 -12.10 21.25 -12.27
C ARG A 67 -11.22 22.30 -11.60
N GLN A 68 -11.14 23.50 -12.16
CA GLN A 68 -10.36 24.59 -11.58
C GLN A 68 -10.94 25.04 -10.24
N ALA A 69 -12.26 25.26 -10.18
CA ALA A 69 -12.94 25.67 -8.95
C ALA A 69 -12.79 24.62 -7.84
N VAL A 70 -12.98 23.34 -8.16
CA VAL A 70 -12.76 22.22 -7.25
C VAL A 70 -11.32 22.16 -6.73
N ALA A 71 -10.33 22.38 -7.61
CA ALA A 71 -8.92 22.36 -7.21
C ALA A 71 -8.59 23.46 -6.20
N VAL A 72 -9.24 24.63 -6.31
CA VAL A 72 -9.10 25.75 -5.36
C VAL A 72 -9.85 25.46 -4.07
N GLU A 73 -11.12 25.04 -4.15
CA GLU A 73 -11.99 24.79 -2.99
C GLU A 73 -11.49 23.62 -2.12
N GLU A 74 -11.01 22.54 -2.74
CA GLU A 74 -10.55 21.34 -2.02
C GLU A 74 -9.05 21.35 -1.71
N HIS A 75 -8.34 22.47 -1.96
CA HIS A 75 -6.89 22.54 -1.76
C HIS A 75 -6.50 22.28 -0.30
N GLY A 76 -5.67 21.27 -0.08
CA GLY A 76 -5.22 20.88 1.26
C GLY A 76 -6.27 20.10 2.07
N ILE A 77 -7.48 19.91 1.53
CA ILE A 77 -8.53 19.14 2.20
C ILE A 77 -8.19 17.64 2.12
N GLY A 78 -8.22 16.97 3.28
CA GLY A 78 -7.94 15.54 3.40
C GLY A 78 -8.91 14.65 2.61
N LYS A 79 -8.45 13.45 2.25
CA LYS A 79 -9.23 12.46 1.48
C LYS A 79 -10.61 12.16 2.07
N ALA A 80 -10.72 12.11 3.40
CA ALA A 80 -11.94 11.73 4.10
C ALA A 80 -13.04 12.80 4.07
N SER A 81 -12.70 14.05 3.77
CA SER A 81 -13.64 15.19 3.74
C SER A 81 -14.17 15.46 2.33
N ARG A 82 -13.84 14.63 1.35
CA ARG A 82 -14.29 14.74 -0.04
C ARG A 82 -15.36 13.68 -0.29
N TYR A 83 -16.49 14.10 -0.85
CA TYR A 83 -17.63 13.23 -1.10
C TYR A 83 -18.12 13.38 -2.55
N GLY A 84 -18.83 12.37 -3.04
CA GLY A 84 -19.47 12.35 -4.34
C GLY A 84 -18.55 12.49 -5.56
N ILE A 85 -19.16 12.43 -6.74
CA ILE A 85 -18.52 12.67 -8.03
C ILE A 85 -18.67 14.15 -8.37
N ARG A 86 -17.54 14.84 -8.57
CA ARG A 86 -17.51 16.25 -8.94
C ARG A 86 -16.37 16.49 -9.91
N ALA A 87 -16.60 17.35 -10.90
CA ALA A 87 -15.61 17.69 -11.93
C ALA A 87 -15.06 16.46 -12.70
N GLY A 88 -15.89 15.42 -12.85
CA GLY A 88 -15.54 14.16 -13.52
C GLY A 88 -14.55 13.30 -12.74
N LEU A 89 -14.40 13.52 -11.44
CA LEU A 89 -13.44 12.81 -10.60
C LEU A 89 -14.11 12.29 -9.32
N THR A 90 -13.75 11.06 -8.95
CA THR A 90 -14.06 10.48 -7.63
C THR A 90 -13.31 11.24 -6.51
N PRO A 91 -13.75 11.14 -5.24
CA PRO A 91 -13.05 11.77 -4.12
C PRO A 91 -11.57 11.39 -4.03
N VAL A 92 -11.25 10.13 -4.33
CA VAL A 92 -9.88 9.60 -4.34
C VAL A 92 -9.05 10.24 -5.45
N GLN A 93 -9.61 10.37 -6.64
CA GLN A 93 -8.93 10.99 -7.78
C GLN A 93 -8.72 12.50 -7.56
N ARG A 94 -9.71 13.20 -7.01
CA ARG A 94 -9.57 14.62 -6.64
C ARG A 94 -8.45 14.83 -5.62
N TRP A 95 -8.40 13.98 -4.59
CA TRP A 95 -7.34 14.02 -3.59
C TRP A 95 -5.96 13.75 -4.20
N ALA A 96 -5.85 12.77 -5.10
CA ALA A 96 -4.61 12.47 -5.80
C ALA A 96 -4.16 13.58 -6.77
N ALA A 97 -5.10 14.34 -7.33
CA ALA A 97 -4.81 15.46 -8.23
C ALA A 97 -4.36 16.74 -7.49
N ASP A 98 -4.70 16.88 -6.21
CA ASP A 98 -4.35 18.04 -5.40
C ASP A 98 -2.87 17.99 -4.99
N THR A 99 -2.07 18.85 -5.64
CA THR A 99 -0.62 19.00 -5.49
C THR A 99 -0.13 19.25 -4.06
N SER A 100 -0.97 19.80 -3.18
CA SER A 100 -0.61 20.00 -1.76
C SER A 100 -0.54 18.69 -0.98
N THR A 101 -1.21 17.65 -1.45
CA THR A 101 -1.28 16.39 -0.71
C THR A 101 -0.01 15.57 -0.93
N ARG A 102 0.39 14.83 0.10
CA ARG A 102 1.52 13.87 0.03
C ARG A 102 1.32 12.80 -1.05
N ALA A 103 0.09 12.60 -1.53
CA ALA A 103 -0.21 11.67 -2.62
C ALA A 103 0.08 12.25 -4.01
N ALA A 104 -0.20 13.53 -4.22
CA ALA A 104 0.23 14.23 -5.43
C ALA A 104 1.74 14.50 -5.44
N GLN A 105 2.33 14.71 -4.26
CA GLN A 105 3.77 14.51 -4.03
C GLN A 105 4.13 13.02 -4.03
N GLY A 106 3.56 12.24 -4.97
CA GLY A 106 3.78 10.80 -5.07
C GLY A 106 5.28 10.54 -4.98
N LYS A 107 5.72 9.65 -4.06
CA LYS A 107 7.12 9.45 -3.63
C LYS A 107 8.10 10.05 -4.64
N GLY A 108 8.39 11.36 -4.48
CA GLY A 108 8.88 12.24 -5.55
C GLY A 108 9.82 11.46 -6.44
N GLY A 109 9.40 11.21 -7.69
CA GLY A 109 9.98 10.21 -8.58
C GLY A 109 11.48 10.17 -8.38
N ARG A 110 11.95 9.20 -7.59
CA ARG A 110 13.31 9.25 -7.03
C ARG A 110 14.21 9.33 -8.24
N GLN A 111 14.95 10.43 -8.38
CA GLN A 111 15.82 10.65 -9.54
C GLN A 111 16.56 9.35 -9.77
N LEU A 112 16.32 8.74 -10.93
CA LEU A 112 16.83 7.43 -11.21
C LEU A 112 18.35 7.49 -11.05
N SER A 113 18.92 6.57 -10.28
CA SER A 113 20.36 6.56 -10.10
C SER A 113 21.06 6.53 -11.47
N PRO A 114 22.11 7.34 -11.65
CA PRO A 114 22.88 7.29 -12.88
C PRO A 114 23.46 5.89 -13.09
N CYS A 115 23.81 5.58 -14.34
CA CYS A 115 24.58 4.37 -14.66
C CYS A 115 25.88 4.32 -13.84
N GLY A 116 26.39 3.11 -13.59
CA GLY A 116 27.52 2.89 -12.69
C GLY A 116 27.13 2.63 -11.22
N THR A 117 25.86 2.34 -10.94
CA THR A 117 25.39 1.92 -9.61
C THR A 117 24.77 0.51 -9.68
N ASN A 118 24.80 -0.26 -8.57
CA ASN A 118 24.13 -1.57 -8.56
C ASN A 118 22.62 -1.45 -8.83
N THR A 119 21.99 -0.37 -8.36
CA THR A 119 20.57 -0.09 -8.64
C THR A 119 20.30 0.18 -10.12
N ALA A 120 21.24 0.84 -10.83
CA ALA A 120 21.15 1.02 -12.27
C ALA A 120 21.33 -0.31 -13.04
N TYR A 121 22.21 -1.20 -12.56
CA TYR A 121 22.34 -2.57 -13.09
C TYR A 121 21.01 -3.34 -13.00
N ASP A 122 20.38 -3.36 -11.81
CA ASP A 122 19.11 -4.05 -11.59
C ASP A 122 17.97 -3.50 -12.48
N ARG A 123 18.05 -2.22 -12.85
CA ARG A 123 17.12 -1.59 -13.78
C ARG A 123 17.32 -2.11 -15.21
N HIS A 124 18.55 -2.20 -15.70
CA HIS A 124 18.82 -2.77 -17.04
C HIS A 124 18.31 -4.21 -17.13
N VAL A 125 18.59 -5.03 -16.11
CA VAL A 125 18.13 -6.43 -16.05
C VAL A 125 16.60 -6.51 -16.09
N ARG A 126 15.89 -5.71 -15.28
CA ARG A 126 14.42 -5.72 -15.26
C ARG A 126 13.77 -5.24 -16.55
N ARG A 127 14.44 -4.36 -17.30
CA ARG A 127 13.96 -3.83 -18.59
C ARG A 127 14.42 -4.65 -19.79
N GLY A 128 15.31 -5.63 -19.59
CA GLY A 128 15.92 -6.38 -20.70
C GLY A 128 16.84 -5.54 -21.58
N GLU A 129 17.38 -4.42 -21.06
CA GLU A 129 18.30 -3.56 -21.80
C GLU A 129 19.74 -4.11 -21.71
N PRO A 130 20.58 -3.90 -22.74
CA PRO A 130 22.01 -4.19 -22.65
C PRO A 130 22.64 -3.43 -21.48
N VAL A 131 23.23 -4.18 -20.55
CA VAL A 131 23.90 -3.60 -19.38
C VAL A 131 25.20 -2.92 -19.84
N ASP A 132 25.43 -1.67 -19.44
CA ASP A 132 26.69 -0.99 -19.74
C ASP A 132 27.86 -1.47 -18.85
N THR A 133 29.10 -1.11 -19.24
CA THR A 133 30.31 -1.54 -18.53
C THR A 133 30.41 -0.97 -17.12
N ALA A 134 29.94 0.24 -16.88
CA ALA A 134 29.97 0.86 -15.55
C ALA A 134 29.01 0.13 -14.59
N CYS A 135 27.79 -0.18 -15.04
CA CYS A 135 26.81 -0.95 -14.28
C CYS A 135 27.30 -2.39 -14.00
N ARG A 136 27.93 -3.07 -14.97
CA ARG A 136 28.55 -4.39 -14.74
C ARG A 136 29.63 -4.33 -13.64
N LYS A 137 30.52 -3.33 -13.71
CA LYS A 137 31.57 -3.12 -12.70
C LYS A 137 30.97 -2.87 -11.32
N ALA A 138 29.98 -1.98 -11.22
CA ALA A 138 29.29 -1.68 -9.98
C ALA A 138 28.61 -2.92 -9.35
N HIS A 139 28.01 -3.78 -10.18
CA HIS A 139 27.43 -5.04 -9.71
C HIS A 139 28.49 -6.03 -9.20
N ALA A 140 29.63 -6.12 -9.90
CA ALA A 140 30.75 -6.95 -9.47
C ALA A 140 31.34 -6.47 -8.12
N GLU A 141 31.52 -5.15 -7.96
CA GLU A 141 32.00 -4.55 -6.71
C GLU A 141 31.00 -4.78 -5.56
N HIS A 142 29.72 -4.51 -5.79
CA HIS A 142 28.67 -4.78 -4.80
C HIS A 142 28.65 -6.25 -4.39
N SER A 143 28.75 -7.18 -5.34
CA SER A 143 28.79 -8.62 -5.07
C SER A 143 30.04 -9.07 -4.33
N ARG A 144 31.19 -8.41 -4.53
CA ARG A 144 32.41 -8.65 -3.75
C ARG A 144 32.23 -8.16 -2.31
N ALA A 145 31.72 -6.94 -2.13
CA ALA A 145 31.45 -6.36 -0.82
C ALA A 145 30.42 -7.19 -0.01
N GLN A 146 29.37 -7.71 -0.65
CA GLN A 146 28.41 -8.61 0.00
C GLN A 146 29.08 -9.90 0.46
N ARG A 147 29.91 -10.52 -0.38
CA ARG A 147 30.66 -11.74 -0.01
C ARG A 147 31.66 -11.50 1.12
N GLU A 148 32.33 -10.35 1.13
CA GLU A 148 33.22 -9.95 2.21
C GLU A 148 32.44 -9.75 3.52
N ARG A 149 31.33 -9.03 3.47
CA ARG A 149 30.42 -8.88 4.62
C ARG A 149 29.92 -10.22 5.12
N GLU A 150 29.58 -11.14 4.24
CA GLU A 150 29.12 -12.47 4.61
C GLU A 150 30.22 -13.34 5.21
N ARG A 151 31.46 -13.25 4.71
CA ARG A 151 32.64 -13.89 5.30
C ARG A 151 32.91 -13.38 6.72
N HIS A 152 32.75 -12.07 6.94
CA HIS A 152 32.93 -11.45 8.25
C HIS A 152 31.68 -11.47 9.12
N ARG A 153 30.53 -11.91 8.60
CA ARG A 153 29.32 -12.04 9.39
C ARG A 153 29.59 -13.13 10.43
N PRO A 154 29.60 -12.78 11.74
CA PRO A 154 29.82 -13.79 12.75
C PRO A 154 28.76 -14.87 12.56
N ARG A 155 29.21 -16.10 12.34
CA ARG A 155 28.32 -17.25 12.42
C ARG A 155 27.69 -17.16 13.80
N ARG A 156 26.36 -17.05 13.85
CA ARG A 156 25.65 -17.10 15.12
C ARG A 156 26.10 -18.39 15.79
N ALA A 157 26.78 -18.28 16.93
CA ALA A 157 27.24 -19.45 17.68
C ALA A 157 26.01 -20.31 17.92
N VAL A 158 25.96 -21.46 17.26
CA VAL A 158 24.99 -22.50 17.60
C VAL A 158 25.55 -23.07 18.89
N PRO A 159 24.81 -23.08 20.02
CA PRO A 159 25.31 -23.68 21.24
C PRO A 159 25.85 -25.08 20.95
N ASP A 160 27.08 -25.35 21.35
CA ASP A 160 27.76 -26.64 21.14
C ASP A 160 27.24 -27.74 22.07
N GLY A 161 25.96 -27.67 22.42
CA GLY A 161 25.30 -28.68 23.23
C GLY A 161 24.76 -29.82 22.38
N CYS A 162 25.11 -31.03 22.75
CA CYS A 162 24.33 -32.23 22.46
C CYS A 162 22.93 -32.11 23.09
N GLY A 163 21.96 -32.91 22.64
CA GLY A 163 20.58 -32.86 23.16
C GLY A 163 19.61 -31.95 22.39
N THR A 164 19.92 -31.60 21.14
CA THR A 164 18.97 -30.90 20.25
C THR A 164 18.82 -31.64 18.93
N THR A 165 17.67 -31.52 18.26
CA THR A 165 17.46 -32.11 16.92
C THR A 165 18.50 -31.60 15.91
N ARG A 166 18.96 -30.35 16.06
CA ARG A 166 20.03 -29.78 15.23
C ARG A 166 21.39 -30.44 15.50
N ALA A 167 21.69 -30.82 16.74
CA ALA A 167 22.90 -31.56 17.09
C ALA A 167 22.85 -32.99 16.53
N TYR A 168 21.69 -33.67 16.60
CA TYR A 168 21.47 -34.97 15.96
C TYR A 168 21.88 -34.98 14.47
N TYR A 169 21.37 -34.03 13.67
CA TYR A 169 21.74 -33.95 12.25
C TYR A 169 23.21 -33.60 12.02
N ARG A 170 23.88 -32.97 12.99
CA ARG A 170 25.32 -32.68 12.92
C ARG A 170 26.14 -33.98 13.03
N HIS A 171 25.79 -34.88 13.94
CA HIS A 171 26.45 -36.19 14.07
C HIS A 171 26.34 -36.99 12.75
N ILE A 172 25.17 -37.01 12.13
CA ILE A 172 24.95 -37.66 10.83
C ILE A 172 25.84 -37.04 9.74
N GLN A 173 25.92 -35.71 9.66
CA GLN A 173 26.75 -35.03 8.65
C GLN A 173 28.25 -35.21 8.88
N ALA A 174 28.68 -35.31 10.14
CA ALA A 174 30.08 -35.53 10.51
C ALA A 174 30.50 -37.01 10.45
N GLY A 175 29.55 -37.95 10.41
CA GLY A 175 29.82 -39.39 10.50
C GLY A 175 30.23 -39.83 11.91
N GLU A 176 29.90 -39.05 12.93
CA GLU A 176 30.21 -39.32 14.33
C GLU A 176 29.09 -40.16 14.98
N PRO A 177 29.40 -40.99 16.00
CA PRO A 177 28.37 -41.68 16.76
C PRO A 177 27.41 -40.67 17.41
N ILE A 178 26.12 -40.93 17.31
CA ILE A 178 25.06 -40.10 17.86
C ILE A 178 24.94 -40.42 19.37
N ASP A 179 25.05 -39.42 20.23
CA ASP A 179 24.83 -39.61 21.66
C ASP A 179 23.34 -39.75 22.03
N GLU A 180 23.08 -40.32 23.20
CA GLU A 180 21.74 -40.60 23.70
C GLU A 180 20.86 -39.35 23.81
N ALA A 181 21.43 -38.21 24.21
CA ALA A 181 20.67 -36.96 24.34
C ALA A 181 20.23 -36.44 22.96
N CYS A 182 21.12 -36.49 21.96
CA CYS A 182 20.82 -36.13 20.58
C CYS A 182 19.78 -37.07 19.96
N GLN A 183 19.89 -38.38 20.18
CA GLN A 183 18.90 -39.35 19.71
C GLN A 183 17.53 -39.07 20.32
N ALA A 184 17.46 -38.92 21.65
CA ALA A 184 16.21 -38.59 22.35
C ALA A 184 15.58 -37.28 21.86
N ALA A 185 16.39 -36.27 21.52
CA ALA A 185 15.91 -35.02 20.95
C ALA A 185 15.37 -35.16 19.51
N SER A 186 15.91 -36.10 18.72
CA SER A 186 15.34 -36.44 17.41
C SER A 186 14.02 -37.18 17.56
N ASP A 187 13.99 -38.20 18.41
CA ASP A 187 12.79 -39.01 18.64
C ASP A 187 11.64 -38.17 19.19
N ALA A 188 11.92 -37.27 20.14
CA ALA A 188 10.92 -36.32 20.66
C ALA A 188 10.39 -35.37 19.57
N TYR A 189 11.25 -34.95 18.64
CA TYR A 189 10.84 -34.11 17.51
C TYR A 189 9.98 -34.90 16.51
N GLU A 190 10.34 -36.14 16.19
CA GLU A 190 9.53 -37.01 15.33
C GLU A 190 8.17 -37.31 15.96
N GLN A 191 8.12 -37.59 17.26
CA GLN A 191 6.86 -37.75 18.00
C GLN A 191 5.99 -36.50 17.87
N GLN A 192 6.55 -35.29 18.02
CA GLN A 192 5.80 -34.05 17.83
C GLN A 192 5.24 -33.89 16.41
N LEU A 193 5.97 -34.34 15.38
CA LEU A 193 5.48 -34.31 14.00
C LEU A 193 4.38 -35.33 13.73
N THR A 194 4.42 -36.49 14.40
CA THR A 194 3.37 -37.51 14.24
C THR A 194 2.04 -37.11 14.88
N VAL A 195 2.04 -36.17 15.83
CA VAL A 195 0.81 -35.62 16.39
C VAL A 195 0.21 -34.67 15.36
N PRO A 196 -0.91 -35.04 14.69
CA PRO A 196 -1.56 -34.13 13.77
C PRO A 196 -1.98 -32.89 14.57
N PRO A 197 -1.77 -31.68 14.02
CA PRO A 197 -2.25 -30.48 14.68
C PRO A 197 -3.76 -30.65 14.93
N GLY A 198 -4.19 -30.35 16.15
CA GLY A 198 -5.60 -30.39 16.52
C GLY A 198 -6.44 -29.55 15.55
N PRO A 199 -7.74 -29.85 15.41
CA PRO A 199 -8.61 -29.09 14.53
C PRO A 199 -8.54 -27.60 14.91
N PRO A 200 -8.37 -26.68 13.94
CA PRO A 200 -8.21 -25.27 14.26
C PRO A 200 -9.46 -24.74 14.95
N GLU A 201 -9.27 -24.04 16.05
CA GLU A 201 -10.36 -23.49 16.86
C GLU A 201 -11.10 -22.36 16.13
N CYS A 202 -12.37 -22.17 16.49
CA CYS A 202 -13.15 -21.01 16.02
C CYS A 202 -12.49 -19.71 16.51
N GLY A 203 -12.63 -18.62 15.74
CA GLY A 203 -11.96 -17.35 16.04
C GLY A 203 -10.54 -17.23 15.49
N THR A 204 -10.06 -18.22 14.75
CA THR A 204 -8.78 -18.17 14.02
C THR A 204 -9.00 -18.17 12.50
N ARG A 205 -7.99 -17.76 11.72
CA ARG A 205 -8.02 -17.89 10.26
C ARG A 205 -8.15 -19.37 9.83
N GLY A 206 -7.54 -20.29 10.58
CA GLY A 206 -7.69 -21.73 10.36
C GLY A 206 -9.13 -22.21 10.60
N GLY A 207 -9.79 -21.68 11.62
CA GLY A 207 -11.20 -21.94 11.90
C GLY A 207 -12.12 -21.45 10.78
N TYR A 208 -11.85 -20.27 10.21
CA TYR A 208 -12.56 -19.78 9.03
C TYR A 208 -12.39 -20.69 7.81
N ALA A 209 -11.16 -21.10 7.50
CA ALA A 209 -10.88 -22.04 6.40
C ALA A 209 -11.53 -23.41 6.63
N ARG A 210 -11.69 -23.84 7.88
CA ARG A 210 -12.41 -25.06 8.23
C ARG A 210 -13.90 -24.97 7.88
N HIS A 211 -14.57 -23.85 8.18
CA HIS A 211 -15.96 -23.64 7.79
C HIS A 211 -16.15 -23.72 6.27
N LEU A 212 -15.25 -23.08 5.51
CA LEU A 212 -15.30 -23.13 4.05
C LEU A 212 -15.11 -24.55 3.50
N ARG A 213 -14.19 -25.35 4.06
CA ARG A 213 -13.99 -26.75 3.63
C ARG A 213 -15.17 -27.66 3.94
N LYS A 214 -16.05 -27.29 4.87
CA LYS A 214 -17.24 -28.04 5.25
C LYS A 214 -18.52 -27.49 4.62
N ASP A 215 -18.42 -26.43 3.82
CA ASP A 215 -19.57 -25.70 3.27
C ASP A 215 -20.56 -25.20 4.35
N GLU A 216 -20.04 -24.88 5.54
CA GLU A 216 -20.82 -24.35 6.66
C GLU A 216 -20.71 -22.82 6.74
N PRO A 217 -21.76 -22.10 7.17
CA PRO A 217 -21.67 -20.67 7.41
C PRO A 217 -20.64 -20.39 8.53
N ALA A 218 -19.58 -19.66 8.19
CA ALA A 218 -18.52 -19.34 9.13
C ALA A 218 -19.04 -18.50 10.30
N CYS A 219 -18.72 -18.85 11.55
CA CYS A 219 -19.16 -18.09 12.72
C CYS A 219 -18.56 -16.66 12.76
N THR A 220 -19.19 -15.75 13.51
CA THR A 220 -18.76 -14.34 13.62
C THR A 220 -17.28 -14.18 14.00
N PRO A 221 -16.76 -14.88 15.02
CA PRO A 221 -15.34 -14.77 15.38
C PRO A 221 -14.39 -15.17 14.23
N CYS A 222 -14.71 -16.23 13.48
CA CYS A 222 -13.91 -16.68 12.33
C CYS A 222 -13.89 -15.65 11.19
N ARG A 223 -15.04 -15.02 10.89
CA ARG A 223 -15.12 -13.96 9.86
C ARG A 223 -14.31 -12.73 10.25
N GLN A 224 -14.37 -12.34 11.53
CA GLN A 224 -13.56 -11.24 12.07
C GLN A 224 -12.06 -11.54 11.96
N ALA A 225 -11.63 -12.72 12.43
CA ALA A 225 -10.23 -13.13 12.35
C ALA A 225 -9.68 -13.14 10.92
N ASN A 226 -10.47 -13.59 9.94
CA ASN A 226 -10.06 -13.53 8.53
C ASN A 226 -9.97 -12.08 7.99
N THR A 227 -10.90 -11.23 8.41
CA THR A 227 -10.89 -9.79 8.06
C THR A 227 -9.66 -9.09 8.64
N ASP A 228 -9.33 -9.36 9.90
CA ASP A 228 -8.17 -8.80 10.59
C ASP A 228 -6.86 -9.28 9.99
N ALA A 229 -6.73 -10.57 9.69
CA ALA A 229 -5.59 -11.11 8.98
C ALA A 229 -5.40 -10.46 7.60
N SER A 230 -6.48 -10.21 6.86
CA SER A 230 -6.45 -9.53 5.56
C SER A 230 -6.08 -8.05 5.69
N ARG A 231 -6.55 -7.38 6.76
CA ARG A 231 -6.13 -6.01 7.09
C ARG A 231 -4.64 -5.97 7.38
N ARG A 232 -4.14 -6.87 8.23
CA ARG A 232 -2.70 -7.00 8.55
C ARG A 232 -1.84 -7.23 7.33
N LEU A 233 -2.26 -8.11 6.42
CA LEU A 233 -1.51 -8.38 5.19
C LEU A 233 -1.34 -7.10 4.37
N ARG A 234 -2.40 -6.29 4.24
CA ARG A 234 -2.35 -5.02 3.51
C ARG A 234 -1.49 -3.96 4.19
N THR A 235 -1.43 -3.94 5.53
CA THR A 235 -0.69 -2.92 6.28
C THR A 235 0.77 -3.28 6.52
N THR A 236 1.07 -4.55 6.80
CA THR A 236 2.39 -5.02 7.24
C THR A 236 3.09 -5.94 6.23
N GLY A 237 2.37 -6.41 5.21
CA GLY A 237 2.89 -7.43 4.28
C GLY A 237 2.90 -8.85 4.84
N THR A 238 2.36 -9.09 6.04
CA THR A 238 2.24 -10.43 6.63
C THR A 238 0.87 -10.66 7.29
N THR A 239 0.41 -11.91 7.32
CA THR A 239 -0.84 -12.31 8.00
C THR A 239 -0.65 -12.65 9.47
N THR A 240 0.60 -12.89 9.89
CA THR A 240 0.94 -13.34 11.25
C THR A 240 0.99 -12.15 12.20
N GLU A 241 0.45 -12.31 13.41
CA GLU A 241 0.68 -11.34 14.48
C GLU A 241 2.16 -11.35 14.84
N ARG A 242 2.81 -10.19 14.78
CA ARG A 242 4.09 -10.03 15.49
C ARG A 242 3.73 -10.00 16.97
N SER A 243 4.05 -11.05 17.69
CA SER A 243 4.03 -11.04 19.15
C SER A 243 4.80 -9.80 19.61
N ALA A 244 4.16 -8.92 20.38
CA ALA A 244 4.84 -7.80 21.00
C ALA A 244 5.93 -8.37 21.91
N ALA A 245 7.16 -7.92 21.72
CA ALA A 245 8.32 -8.33 22.50
C ALA A 245 8.31 -7.64 23.87
#